data_AF-A0A7X4FVJ9-F1
#
_entry.id   AF-A0A7X4FVJ9-F1
#
_cell.length_a   1.000
_cell.length_b   1.000
_cell.length_c   1.000
_cell.angle_alpha   90.00
_cell.angle_beta   90.00
_cell.angle_gamma   90.00
#
_symmetry.space_group_name_H-M   'P 1'
#
loop_
_entity.id
_entity.type
_entity.pdbx_description
1 polymer ?
#
loop_
_entity_poly.entity_id
_entity_poly.type
_entity_poly.pdbx_seq_one_letter_code
_entity_poly.pdbx_strand_id
1 'polypeptide(L)'
;MNVQGSVLGVDVGWSEKRRSSAVCLLSWNVRRIDMRIERFRATPSDRANTISRVAGESDLHAVAIDGPLRPGFGAIGHYRSAERLLSRGELRRRIGKPGQSSSPNGKKLNAQANEAALLVKRRLRIRKPKQKVQID
;
A
#
# COMPACT_ATOMS: atom_id res chain seq x y z
N MET A 1 11.43 24.81 2.16
CA MET A 1 12.52 23.86 2.46
C MET A 1 13.01 23.27 1.14
N ASN A 2 14.31 23.22 0.87
CA ASN A 2 14.79 22.57 -0.36
C ASN A 2 14.79 21.05 -0.12
N VAL A 3 13.74 20.36 -0.56
CA VAL A 3 13.56 18.91 -0.36
C VAL A 3 14.41 18.17 -1.39
N GLN A 4 15.33 17.34 -0.91
CA GLN A 4 16.18 16.53 -1.79
C GLN A 4 15.53 15.18 -2.13
N GLY A 5 14.78 14.64 -1.17
CA GLY A 5 14.13 13.35 -1.32
C GLY A 5 12.77 13.27 -0.65
N SER A 6 11.91 12.43 -1.21
CA SER A 6 10.62 12.10 -0.61
C SER A 6 10.14 10.72 -1.04
N VAL A 7 9.46 10.03 -0.14
CA VAL A 7 8.79 8.73 -0.39
C VAL A 7 7.43 8.74 0.28
N LEU A 8 6.48 7.99 -0.31
CA LEU A 8 5.14 7.83 0.24
C LEU A 8 4.91 6.38 0.67
N GLY A 9 4.40 6.16 1.87
CA GLY A 9 3.89 4.87 2.32
C GLY A 9 2.37 4.90 2.41
N VAL A 10 1.69 3.84 1.99
CA VAL A 10 0.25 3.66 2.15
C VAL A 10 -0.02 2.34 2.84
N ASP A 11 -0.51 2.39 4.08
CA ASP A 11 -1.06 1.25 4.81
C ASP A 11 -2.55 1.12 4.48
N VAL A 12 -2.93 -0.03 3.93
CA VAL A 12 -4.26 -0.23 3.37
C VAL A 12 -5.12 -1.05 4.35
N GLY A 13 -6.21 -0.44 4.81
CA GLY A 13 -7.36 -1.16 5.37
C GLY A 13 -8.56 -1.11 4.41
N TRP A 14 -9.65 -1.77 4.81
CA TRP A 14 -10.87 -1.87 3.98
C TRP A 14 -12.13 -1.28 4.63
N SER A 15 -12.05 -0.68 5.82
CA SER A 15 -13.22 -0.13 6.48
C SER A 15 -13.67 1.17 5.82
N GLU A 16 -14.90 1.21 5.33
CA GLU A 16 -15.54 2.44 4.85
C GLU A 16 -16.05 3.33 6.00
N LYS A 17 -16.24 2.75 7.20
CA LYS A 17 -16.77 3.45 8.38
C LYS A 17 -15.64 4.01 9.26
N ARG A 18 -14.58 3.23 9.47
CA ARG A 18 -13.43 3.59 10.31
C ARG A 18 -12.25 3.98 9.42
N ARG A 19 -11.41 4.90 9.90
CA ARG A 19 -10.15 5.25 9.23
C ARG A 19 -9.11 4.16 9.47
N SER A 20 -9.29 3.00 8.83
CA SER A 20 -8.42 1.82 8.98
C SER A 20 -7.18 1.86 8.08
N SER A 21 -7.07 2.84 7.19
CA SER A 21 -5.92 3.02 6.30
C SER A 21 -5.13 4.26 6.73
N ALA A 22 -3.86 4.34 6.35
CA ALA A 22 -3.01 5.50 6.56
C ALA A 22 -2.11 5.78 5.35
N VAL A 23 -1.80 7.04 5.14
CA VAL A 23 -0.79 7.49 4.18
C VAL A 23 0.23 8.34 4.91
N CYS A 24 1.50 8.09 4.64
CA CYS A 24 2.63 8.77 5.25
C CYS A 24 3.57 9.30 4.17
N LEU A 25 3.81 10.61 4.16
CA LEU A 25 4.88 11.23 3.38
C LEU A 25 6.09 11.40 4.30
N LEU A 26 7.21 10.83 3.87
CA LEU A 26 8.52 11.12 4.44
C LEU A 26 9.30 11.97 3.44
N SER A 27 9.80 13.13 3.87
CA SER A 27 10.62 14.02 3.04
C SER A 27 11.89 14.42 3.78
N TRP A 28 12.96 14.71 3.05
CA TRP A 28 14.24 15.03 3.69
C TRP A 28 15.14 15.92 2.85
N ASN A 29 16.11 16.50 3.53
CA ASN A 29 17.35 17.05 2.97
C ASN A 29 18.53 16.66 3.87
N VAL A 30 19.73 17.17 3.58
CA VAL A 30 20.95 16.85 4.33
C VAL A 30 20.90 17.18 5.83
N ARG A 31 19.97 18.02 6.29
CA ARG A 31 19.89 18.48 7.68
C ARG A 31 18.71 17.95 8.46
N ARG A 32 17.63 17.53 7.78
CA ARG A 32 16.36 17.21 8.44
C ARG A 32 15.54 16.21 7.64
N ILE A 33 14.79 15.40 8.39
CA ILE A 33 13.72 14.53 7.91
C ILE A 33 12.40 15.05 8.48
N ASP A 34 11.39 15.14 7.64
CA ASP A 34 10.02 15.51 7.99
C ASP A 34 9.06 14.37 7.65
N MET A 35 8.05 14.21 8.50
CA MET A 35 7.02 13.19 8.34
C MET A 35 5.63 13.82 8.45
N ARG A 36 4.75 13.46 7.52
CA ARG A 36 3.32 13.77 7.60
C ARG A 36 2.52 12.49 7.41
N ILE A 37 1.71 12.14 8.40
CA ILE A 37 0.83 10.96 8.35
C ILE A 37 -0.62 11.37 8.54
N GLU A 38 -1.51 10.81 7.71
CA GLU A 38 -2.95 10.96 7.86
C GLU A 38 -3.67 9.63 7.64
N ARG A 39 -4.75 9.40 8.39
CA ARG A 39 -5.58 8.21 8.28
C ARG A 39 -6.81 8.49 7.42
N PHE A 40 -7.26 7.50 6.64
CA PHE A 40 -8.43 7.61 5.76
C PHE A 40 -9.30 6.35 5.79
N ARG A 41 -10.57 6.50 5.43
CA ARG A 41 -11.54 5.42 5.22
C ARG A 41 -11.39 4.84 3.82
N ALA A 42 -11.81 3.60 3.64
CA ALA A 42 -11.78 2.89 2.36
C ALA A 42 -12.84 3.37 1.34
N THR A 43 -13.28 4.63 1.42
CA THR A 43 -14.18 5.23 0.43
C THR A 43 -13.36 5.92 -0.67
N PRO A 44 -13.83 5.93 -1.93
CA PRO A 44 -13.08 6.51 -3.04
C PRO A 44 -12.68 7.98 -2.81
N SER A 45 -13.58 8.80 -2.27
CA SER A 45 -13.34 10.23 -2.04
C SER A 45 -12.37 10.49 -0.90
N ASP A 46 -12.51 9.81 0.25
CA ASP A 46 -11.63 10.01 1.41
C ASP A 46 -10.20 9.54 1.11
N ARG A 47 -10.07 8.38 0.43
CA ARG A 47 -8.79 7.88 -0.08
C ARG A 47 -8.14 8.86 -1.05
N ALA A 48 -8.89 9.31 -2.06
CA ALA A 48 -8.42 10.24 -3.07
C ALA A 48 -7.92 11.55 -2.45
N ASN A 49 -8.75 12.18 -1.61
CA ASN A 49 -8.46 13.48 -1.02
C ASN A 49 -7.29 13.40 -0.05
N THR A 50 -7.25 12.37 0.82
CA THR A 50 -6.19 12.25 1.83
C THR A 50 -4.84 11.94 1.19
N ILE A 51 -4.78 11.00 0.24
CA ILE A 51 -3.52 10.66 -0.45
C ILE A 51 -3.00 11.86 -1.24
N SER A 52 -3.86 12.53 -2.02
CA SER A 52 -3.44 13.72 -2.79
C SER A 52 -3.01 14.86 -1.87
N ARG A 53 -3.70 15.09 -0.75
CA ARG A 53 -3.34 16.14 0.22
C ARG A 53 -2.02 15.86 0.92
N VAL A 54 -1.77 14.62 1.35
CA VAL A 54 -0.53 14.25 2.03
C VAL A 54 0.65 14.25 1.07
N ALA A 55 0.49 13.72 -0.14
CA ALA A 55 1.54 13.76 -1.17
C ALA A 55 1.82 15.21 -1.64
N GLY A 56 0.79 16.05 -1.71
CA GLY A 56 0.88 17.41 -2.22
C GLY A 56 1.48 17.44 -3.62
N GLU A 57 2.39 18.39 -3.85
CA GLU A 57 3.13 18.51 -5.10
C GLU A 57 4.47 17.75 -5.12
N SER A 58 4.73 16.90 -4.13
CA SER A 58 6.01 16.21 -3.99
C SER A 58 6.37 15.39 -5.23
N ASP A 59 7.64 15.47 -5.62
CA ASP A 59 8.22 14.61 -6.64
C ASP A 59 8.84 13.38 -5.96
N LEU A 60 8.07 12.28 -5.95
CA LEU A 60 8.32 11.12 -5.11
C LEU A 60 9.39 10.21 -5.73
N HIS A 61 10.32 9.72 -4.93
CA HIS A 61 11.31 8.73 -5.38
C HIS A 61 10.71 7.33 -5.49
N ALA A 62 9.81 7.00 -4.57
CA ALA A 62 9.13 5.73 -4.51
C ALA A 62 7.81 5.86 -3.77
N VAL A 63 6.91 4.91 -4.02
CA VAL A 63 5.70 4.70 -3.23
C VAL A 63 5.65 3.25 -2.79
N ALA A 64 5.51 3.02 -1.49
CA ALA A 64 5.27 1.72 -0.90
C ALA A 64 3.78 1.56 -0.58
N ILE A 65 3.18 0.45 -0.99
CA ILE A 65 1.80 0.09 -0.68
C ILE A 65 1.82 -1.18 0.15
N ASP A 66 1.39 -1.10 1.40
CA ASP A 66 1.20 -2.24 2.28
C ASP A 66 -0.20 -2.82 2.05
N GLY A 67 -0.25 -3.85 1.22
CA GLY A 67 -1.47 -4.56 0.87
C GLY A 67 -1.18 -5.70 -0.11
N PRO A 68 -2.08 -6.69 -0.22
CA PRO A 68 -1.90 -7.80 -1.13
C PRO A 68 -2.08 -7.29 -2.56
N LEU A 69 -0.95 -7.15 -3.26
CA LEU A 69 -0.88 -6.75 -4.66
C LEU A 69 -0.30 -7.88 -5.52
N ARG A 70 -0.62 -7.84 -6.82
CA ARG A 70 0.04 -8.64 -7.86
C ARG A 70 0.30 -7.76 -9.08
N PRO A 71 1.23 -8.14 -9.98
CA PRO A 71 1.42 -7.45 -11.25
C PRO A 71 0.08 -7.27 -11.99
N GLY A 72 -0.14 -6.07 -12.52
CA GLY A 72 -1.38 -5.69 -13.20
C GLY A 72 -2.56 -5.34 -12.28
N PHE A 73 -2.40 -5.38 -10.95
CA PHE A 73 -3.45 -5.05 -9.96
C PHE A 73 -4.75 -5.85 -10.15
N GLY A 74 -4.61 -7.11 -10.59
CA GLY A 74 -5.73 -8.04 -10.70
C GLY A 74 -6.24 -8.50 -9.33
N ALA A 75 -7.49 -8.99 -9.31
CA ALA A 75 -8.06 -9.58 -8.11
C ALA A 75 -7.26 -10.80 -7.63
N ILE A 76 -7.03 -10.90 -6.33
CA ILE A 76 -6.49 -12.09 -5.66
C ILE A 76 -7.64 -12.76 -4.92
N GLY A 77 -8.14 -13.87 -5.49
CA GLY A 77 -9.28 -14.61 -4.97
C GLY A 77 -8.98 -16.04 -4.52
N HIS A 78 -7.73 -16.48 -4.66
CA HIS A 78 -7.26 -17.83 -4.36
C HIS A 78 -6.09 -17.79 -3.37
N TYR A 79 -5.73 -18.95 -2.84
CA TYR A 79 -4.57 -19.11 -1.97
C TYR A 79 -3.28 -18.83 -2.73
N ARG A 80 -2.45 -17.93 -2.21
CA ARG A 80 -1.07 -17.79 -2.68
C ARG A 80 -0.24 -18.99 -2.20
N SER A 81 0.88 -19.28 -2.86
CA SER A 81 1.73 -20.45 -2.54
C SER A 81 2.14 -20.49 -1.06
N ALA A 82 2.58 -19.35 -0.52
CA ALA A 82 2.91 -19.22 0.90
C ALA A 82 1.70 -19.51 1.81
N GLU A 83 0.52 -18.96 1.49
CA GLU A 83 -0.71 -19.19 2.26
C GLU A 83 -1.14 -20.66 2.24
N ARG A 84 -0.94 -21.35 1.10
CA ARG A 84 -1.27 -22.77 0.94
C ARG A 84 -0.38 -23.65 1.81
N LEU A 85 0.92 -23.33 1.90
CA LEU A 85 1.86 -24.03 2.77
C LEU A 85 1.48 -23.83 4.24
N LEU A 86 1.22 -22.58 4.63
CA LEU A 86 0.88 -22.22 6.02
C LEU A 86 -0.50 -22.72 6.47
N SER A 87 -1.41 -23.02 5.54
CA SER A 87 -2.76 -23.49 5.84
C SER A 87 -2.88 -25.03 5.96
N ARG A 88 -1.76 -25.77 5.93
CA ARG A 88 -1.74 -27.24 5.96
C ARG A 88 -0.96 -27.80 7.15
N GLY A 89 -1.26 -29.04 7.51
CA GLY A 89 -0.47 -29.86 8.43
C GLY A 89 -0.28 -29.29 9.83
N GLU A 90 0.91 -29.52 10.37
CA GLU A 90 1.30 -29.15 11.74
C GLU A 90 1.36 -27.64 11.97
N LEU A 91 1.80 -26.89 10.95
CA LEU A 91 1.88 -25.42 11.01
C LEU A 91 0.52 -24.80 11.33
N ARG A 92 -0.54 -25.16 10.59
CA ARG A 92 -1.90 -24.67 10.85
C ARG A 92 -2.38 -25.00 12.27
N ARG A 93 -2.04 -26.18 12.80
CA ARG A 93 -2.44 -26.57 14.17
C ARG A 93 -1.77 -25.68 15.23
N ARG A 94 -0.54 -25.21 14.98
CA ARG A 94 0.22 -24.38 15.92
C ARG A 94 -0.08 -22.88 15.81
N ILE A 95 -0.26 -22.36 14.59
CA ILE A 95 -0.40 -20.91 14.35
C ILE A 95 -1.84 -20.47 14.04
N GLY A 96 -2.78 -21.43 13.96
CA GLY A 96 -4.14 -21.17 13.53
C GLY A 96 -4.26 -20.93 12.02
N LYS A 97 -5.34 -20.25 11.62
CA LYS A 97 -5.62 -19.94 10.21
C LYS A 97 -4.89 -18.64 9.83
N PRO A 98 -3.90 -18.66 8.92
CA PRO A 98 -3.22 -17.45 8.49
C PRO A 98 -4.20 -16.49 7.80
N GLY A 99 -3.88 -15.20 7.72
CA GLY A 99 -4.66 -14.25 6.92
C GLY A 99 -4.65 -14.65 5.44
N GLN A 100 -5.78 -15.18 4.94
CA GLN A 100 -5.85 -15.75 3.59
C GLN A 100 -6.38 -14.71 2.60
N SER A 101 -5.72 -14.57 1.45
CA SER A 101 -6.17 -13.67 0.38
C SER A 101 -7.50 -14.13 -0.24
N SER A 102 -7.81 -15.42 -0.18
CA SER A 102 -9.07 -16.00 -0.66
C SER A 102 -10.27 -15.71 0.26
N SER A 103 -10.05 -15.29 1.51
CA SER A 103 -11.13 -14.96 2.45
C SER A 103 -11.91 -13.70 2.02
N PRO A 104 -13.16 -13.50 2.47
CA PRO A 104 -13.90 -12.27 2.19
C PRO A 104 -13.13 -11.00 2.59
N ASN A 105 -12.44 -11.02 3.73
CA ASN A 105 -11.62 -9.90 4.18
C ASN A 105 -10.36 -9.72 3.32
N GLY A 106 -9.71 -10.82 2.92
CA GLY A 106 -8.54 -10.79 2.02
C GLY A 106 -8.88 -10.21 0.65
N LYS A 107 -10.03 -10.59 0.08
CA LYS A 107 -10.54 -10.04 -1.19
C LYS A 107 -10.83 -8.54 -1.08
N LYS A 108 -11.47 -8.10 0.00
CA LYS A 108 -11.71 -6.67 0.26
C LYS A 108 -10.41 -5.89 0.40
N LEU A 109 -9.44 -6.44 1.13
CA LEU A 109 -8.13 -5.83 1.31
C LEU A 109 -7.38 -5.69 -0.02
N ASN A 110 -7.39 -6.73 -0.86
CA ASN A 110 -6.81 -6.70 -2.20
C ASN A 110 -7.49 -5.66 -3.10
N ALA A 111 -8.82 -5.60 -3.10
CA ALA A 111 -9.54 -4.59 -3.87
C ALA A 111 -9.12 -3.17 -3.47
N GLN A 112 -9.04 -2.88 -2.16
CA GLN A 112 -8.64 -1.58 -1.66
C GLN A 112 -7.17 -1.26 -1.93
N ALA A 113 -6.29 -2.26 -1.89
CA ALA A 113 -4.88 -2.09 -2.23
C ALA A 113 -4.70 -1.78 -3.72
N ASN A 114 -5.41 -2.50 -4.60
CA ASN A 114 -5.44 -2.24 -6.03
C ASN A 114 -5.93 -0.81 -6.32
N GLU A 115 -7.01 -0.38 -5.65
CA GLU A 115 -7.54 0.97 -5.79
C GLU A 115 -6.54 2.06 -5.35
N ALA A 116 -5.82 1.84 -4.24
CA ALA A 116 -4.77 2.76 -3.79
C ALA A 116 -3.62 2.82 -4.80
N ALA A 117 -3.15 1.68 -5.28
CA ALA A 117 -2.08 1.60 -6.27
C ALA A 117 -2.45 2.28 -7.60
N LEU A 118 -3.68 2.05 -8.09
CA LEU A 118 -4.21 2.70 -9.30
C LEU A 118 -4.34 4.21 -9.12
N LEU A 119 -4.82 4.67 -7.96
CA LEU A 119 -4.88 6.09 -7.65
C LEU A 119 -3.49 6.73 -7.65
N VAL A 120 -2.53 6.12 -6.96
CA VAL A 120 -1.14 6.57 -6.90
C VAL A 120 -0.55 6.66 -8.31
N LYS A 121 -0.67 5.59 -9.10
CA LYS A 121 -0.17 5.52 -10.48
C LYS A 121 -0.76 6.61 -11.37
N ARG A 122 -2.04 6.96 -11.19
CA ARG A 122 -2.72 7.97 -12.02
C ARG A 122 -2.45 9.41 -11.57
N ARG A 123 -2.27 9.65 -10.27
CA ARG A 123 -2.30 11.02 -9.72
C ARG A 123 -0.98 11.55 -9.21
N LEU A 124 -0.03 10.68 -8.85
CA LEU A 124 1.19 11.13 -8.20
C LEU A 124 2.36 11.15 -9.19
N ARG A 125 3.23 12.14 -9.02
CA ARG A 125 4.50 12.23 -9.74
C ARG A 125 5.52 11.34 -9.03
N ILE A 126 5.88 10.25 -9.69
CA ILE A 126 6.91 9.32 -9.22
C ILE A 126 8.06 9.39 -10.20
N ARG A 127 9.25 9.71 -9.71
CA ARG A 127 10.48 9.76 -10.49
C ARG A 127 10.71 8.42 -11.18
N LYS A 128 11.16 8.47 -12.42
CA LYS A 128 11.65 7.27 -13.10
C LYS A 128 12.89 6.77 -12.35
N PRO A 129 12.97 5.47 -12.04
CA PRO A 129 14.17 4.91 -11.42
C PRO A 129 15.35 5.10 -12.38
N LYS A 130 16.49 5.55 -11.86
CA LYS A 130 17.74 5.70 -12.64
C LYS A 130 18.36 4.35 -13.01
N GLN A 131 18.02 3.29 -12.29
CA GLN A 131 18.44 1.91 -12.54
C GLN A 131 17.23 0.99 -12.43
N LYS A 132 17.05 0.10 -13.41
CA LYS A 132 16.14 -1.03 -13.27
C LYS A 132 16.91 -2.14 -12.56
N VAL A 133 16.51 -2.47 -11.34
CA VAL A 133 16.95 -3.71 -10.69
C VAL A 133 16.03 -4.81 -11.22
N GLN A 134 16.61 -5.75 -11.97
CA GLN A 134 15.93 -6.99 -12.32
C GLN A 134 15.92 -7.84 -11.05
N ILE A 135 14.74 -8.17 -10.54
CA ILE A 135 14.60 -9.11 -9.42
C ILE A 135 14.26 -10.43 -10.10
N ASP A 136 15.18 -11.38 -10.00
CA ASP A 136 15.04 -12.76 -10.51
C ASP A 136 13.91 -13.52 -9.79
#